data_AF-A0A194AIV4-F1
#
_entry.id   AF-A0A194AIV4-F1
#
_cell.length_a   1.000
_cell.length_b   1.000
_cell.length_c   1.000
_cell.angle_alpha   90.00
_cell.angle_beta   90.00
_cell.angle_gamma   90.00
#
_symmetry.space_group_name_H-M   'P 1'
#
loop_
_entity.id
_entity.type
_entity.pdbx_description
1 polymer ?
#
loop_
_entity_poly.entity_id
_entity_poly.type
_entity_poly.pdbx_seq_one_letter_code
_entity_poly.pdbx_strand_id
1 'polypeptide(L)'
;MLVYLKILILLWLINFAPPLAAYFFEDKGNLPVDRGKAWLDGEPLLGSHKTFRGLGAGLVFGLFFGYALGLTPWTGGICALLSMLGDLCSSFVKRRLKIPSGNDRPGLDQGVEGFLPLVYLRYHLGLPWVDLVLMLVVFSGVAYVGSRMYKAFLQSATSRYADYPRPLNPRVLTKELASCHLQSRFWRSCIHFEDAIYYHLIIQTVFKTLGLYNRGKANALCFERNDMEIQLDHLPAPFDEFRILFMSDLHLDGLPGLSERLVSLLPKIKVDLCLLGGDYRMATHGSYRDSLTRLEMVMAAIRSRHGICAVLGNHDCIEMTDALMGMGVQVLVNDALCIKKQGEYLWIAGADDPHYYKCHNIDQTFEAVPRGDCTIFLAHSPELYREVCSRADLYLAGHTHGGQIRIPPLGPVFTHCKAPRRVCSGRWLEESMQGYTSNGVGVSGVPVRFNCPGEIVVLTLRCPPQTRETGKPGTNQRQTDARPPQTHADQGHKMP
;
A
#
# COMPACT_ATOMS: atom_id res chain seq x y z
N MET A 1 -23.53 43.41 7.50
CA MET A 1 -22.71 42.34 8.14
C MET A 1 -22.97 40.95 7.52
N LEU A 2 -24.22 40.47 7.47
CA LEU A 2 -24.53 39.12 6.98
C LEU A 2 -24.12 38.85 5.52
N VAL A 3 -24.26 39.83 4.61
CA VAL A 3 -23.88 39.70 3.20
C VAL A 3 -22.37 39.50 3.02
N TYR A 4 -21.54 40.29 3.71
CA TYR A 4 -20.08 40.16 3.68
C TYR A 4 -19.60 38.79 4.15
N LEU A 5 -20.20 38.29 5.25
CA LEU A 5 -19.88 36.95 5.76
C LEU A 5 -20.23 35.86 4.74
N LYS A 6 -21.40 35.95 4.09
CA LYS A 6 -21.79 35.02 3.01
C LYS A 6 -20.79 35.04 1.85
N ILE A 7 -20.32 36.21 1.44
CA ILE A 7 -19.31 36.35 0.37
C ILE A 7 -18.00 35.67 0.78
N LEU A 8 -17.50 35.96 1.99
CA LEU A 8 -16.26 35.35 2.49
C LEU A 8 -16.37 33.82 2.57
N ILE A 9 -17.48 33.30 3.11
CA ILE A 9 -17.75 31.87 3.18
C ILE A 9 -17.77 31.25 1.77
N LEU A 10 -18.46 31.88 0.82
CA LEU A 10 -18.50 31.40 -0.56
C LEU A 10 -17.10 31.30 -1.16
N LEU A 11 -16.28 32.34 -1.04
CA LEU A 11 -14.93 32.36 -1.59
C LEU A 11 -14.00 31.33 -0.92
N TRP A 12 -14.11 31.15 0.40
CA TRP A 12 -13.35 30.10 1.10
C TRP A 12 -13.76 28.70 0.64
N LEU A 13 -15.06 28.44 0.48
CA LEU A 13 -15.55 27.16 -0.01
C LEU A 13 -15.06 26.87 -1.44
N ILE A 14 -15.13 27.85 -2.34
CA ILE A 14 -14.64 27.73 -3.72
C ILE A 14 -13.16 27.35 -3.75
N ASN A 15 -12.31 28.04 -2.97
CA ASN A 15 -10.86 27.80 -2.96
C ASN A 15 -10.46 26.56 -2.17
N PHE A 16 -11.32 26.07 -1.27
CA PHE A 16 -11.14 24.79 -0.60
C PHE A 16 -11.59 23.60 -1.46
N ALA A 17 -12.39 23.81 -2.52
CA ALA A 17 -12.91 22.74 -3.35
C ALA A 17 -11.81 21.93 -4.09
N PRO A 18 -10.78 22.55 -4.72
CA PRO A 18 -9.72 21.79 -5.38
C PRO A 18 -8.94 20.83 -4.46
N PRO A 19 -8.41 21.25 -3.28
CA PRO A 19 -7.73 20.32 -2.37
C PRO A 19 -8.67 19.26 -1.81
N LEU A 20 -9.93 19.59 -1.55
CA LEU A 20 -10.94 18.61 -1.11
C LEU A 20 -11.24 17.57 -2.20
N ALA A 21 -11.35 17.98 -3.46
CA ALA A 21 -11.53 17.07 -4.58
C ALA A 21 -10.28 16.19 -4.80
N ALA A 22 -9.08 16.74 -4.60
CA ALA A 22 -7.85 15.95 -4.60
C ALA A 22 -7.86 14.89 -3.49
N TYR A 23 -8.34 15.26 -2.30
CA TYR A 23 -8.54 14.32 -1.20
C TYR A 23 -9.56 13.24 -1.56
N PHE A 24 -10.67 13.53 -2.25
CA PHE A 24 -11.70 12.52 -2.52
C PHE A 24 -11.48 11.65 -3.75
N PHE A 25 -10.78 12.16 -4.76
CA PHE A 25 -10.65 11.48 -6.05
C PHE A 25 -9.25 10.93 -6.35
N GLU A 26 -8.26 11.12 -5.47
CA GLU A 26 -6.88 10.61 -5.65
C GLU A 26 -6.30 11.01 -7.02
N ASP A 27 -5.97 10.05 -7.88
CA ASP A 27 -5.45 10.28 -9.22
C ASP A 27 -6.54 10.39 -10.29
N LYS A 28 -7.80 10.11 -9.94
CA LYS A 28 -8.90 10.22 -10.89
C LYS A 28 -9.12 11.69 -11.26
N GLY A 29 -8.99 11.97 -12.57
CA GLY A 29 -9.16 13.31 -13.12
C GLY A 29 -8.02 14.30 -12.78
N ASN A 30 -6.85 13.81 -12.37
CA ASN A 30 -5.70 14.65 -12.01
C ASN A 30 -4.96 15.25 -13.23
N LEU A 31 -5.50 15.14 -14.45
CA LEU A 31 -4.87 15.67 -15.66
C LEU A 31 -4.55 17.17 -15.51
N PRO A 32 -3.27 17.58 -15.66
CA PRO A 32 -2.90 18.98 -15.64
C PRO A 32 -3.58 19.76 -16.76
N VAL A 33 -4.01 20.98 -16.46
CA VAL A 33 -4.71 21.87 -17.40
C VAL A 33 -3.81 22.21 -18.60
N ASP A 34 -2.52 22.37 -18.35
CA ASP A 34 -1.51 22.62 -19.39
C ASP A 34 -1.04 21.34 -20.13
N ARG A 35 -1.48 20.15 -19.68
CA ARG A 35 -1.05 18.84 -20.20
C ARG A 35 0.48 18.69 -20.25
N GLY A 36 1.19 19.29 -19.28
CA GLY A 36 2.66 19.23 -19.20
C GLY A 36 3.39 20.11 -20.23
N LYS A 37 2.70 21.01 -20.93
CA LYS A 37 3.33 21.93 -21.88
C LYS A 37 4.18 22.98 -21.14
N ALA A 38 5.39 23.19 -21.66
CA ALA A 38 6.22 24.33 -21.30
C ALA A 38 5.79 25.59 -22.04
N TRP A 39 6.14 26.75 -21.48
CA TRP A 39 6.05 28.03 -22.17
C TRP A 39 7.36 28.35 -22.90
N LEU A 40 7.43 29.53 -23.50
CA LEU A 40 8.57 30.02 -24.30
C LEU A 40 9.91 30.07 -23.55
N ASP A 41 9.89 30.12 -22.22
CA ASP A 41 11.09 30.14 -21.37
C ASP A 41 11.51 28.75 -20.87
N GLY A 42 10.87 27.68 -21.38
CA GLY A 42 11.15 26.30 -20.98
C GLY A 42 10.51 25.86 -19.66
N GLU A 43 9.96 26.78 -18.88
CA GLU A 43 9.26 26.46 -17.63
C GLU A 43 7.82 25.97 -17.92
N PRO A 44 7.24 25.08 -17.07
CA PRO A 44 5.86 24.64 -17.20
C PRO A 44 4.89 25.82 -17.31
N LEU A 45 3.83 25.70 -18.11
CA LEU A 45 2.85 26.78 -18.30
C LEU A 45 2.10 27.13 -17.01
N LEU A 46 1.51 26.13 -16.35
CA LEU A 46 0.76 26.28 -15.10
C LEU A 46 1.36 25.40 -14.00
N GLY A 47 1.88 24.22 -14.37
CA GLY A 47 2.40 23.21 -13.46
C GLY A 47 1.37 22.11 -13.14
N SER A 48 1.88 20.98 -12.66
CA SER A 48 1.12 19.73 -12.48
C SER A 48 -0.04 19.81 -11.48
N HIS A 49 -0.01 20.76 -10.53
CA HIS A 49 -1.04 20.88 -9.49
C HIS A 49 -2.32 21.58 -9.97
N LYS A 50 -2.32 22.20 -11.15
CA LYS A 50 -3.52 22.84 -11.73
C LYS A 50 -4.22 21.83 -12.62
N THR A 51 -5.31 21.24 -12.11
CA THR A 51 -5.98 20.09 -12.75
C THR A 51 -7.40 20.44 -13.18
N PHE A 52 -7.89 19.77 -14.24
CA PHE A 52 -9.28 19.94 -14.69
C PHE A 52 -10.29 19.56 -13.60
N ARG A 53 -10.00 18.52 -12.82
CA ARG A 53 -10.80 18.17 -11.63
C ARG A 53 -10.89 19.32 -10.64
N GLY A 54 -9.76 19.94 -10.30
CA GLY A 54 -9.71 21.03 -9.33
C GLY A 54 -10.59 22.21 -9.77
N LEU A 55 -10.42 22.64 -11.03
CA LEU A 55 -11.23 23.72 -11.61
C LEU A 55 -12.73 23.36 -11.63
N GLY A 56 -13.07 22.14 -12.05
CA GLY A 56 -14.44 21.65 -12.07
C GLY A 56 -15.08 21.63 -10.68
N ALA A 57 -14.34 21.17 -9.65
CA ALA A 57 -14.82 21.17 -8.27
C ALA A 57 -15.10 22.59 -7.76
N GLY A 58 -14.22 23.56 -8.06
CA GLY A 58 -14.43 24.97 -7.72
C GLY A 58 -15.71 25.53 -8.33
N LEU A 59 -15.97 25.26 -9.62
CA LEU A 59 -17.19 25.70 -10.31
C LEU A 59 -18.46 25.08 -9.70
N VAL A 60 -18.46 23.77 -9.42
CA VAL A 60 -19.59 23.08 -8.79
C VAL A 60 -19.87 23.67 -7.41
N PHE A 61 -18.83 23.91 -6.61
CA PHE A 61 -18.98 24.54 -5.29
C PHE A 61 -19.52 25.97 -5.39
N GLY A 62 -19.05 26.76 -6.36
CA GLY A 62 -19.56 28.11 -6.60
C GLY A 62 -21.05 28.12 -6.91
N LEU A 63 -21.51 27.28 -7.84
CA LEU A 63 -22.92 27.16 -8.21
C LEU A 63 -23.78 26.73 -7.02
N PHE A 64 -23.38 25.65 -6.33
CA PHE A 64 -24.13 25.07 -5.23
C PHE A 64 -24.16 25.95 -3.99
N PHE A 65 -23.00 26.37 -3.48
CA PHE A 65 -22.93 27.19 -2.26
C PHE A 65 -23.32 28.64 -2.50
N GLY A 66 -23.20 29.16 -3.73
CA GLY A 66 -23.81 30.43 -4.11
C GLY A 66 -25.32 30.40 -3.82
N TYR A 67 -26.01 29.38 -4.34
CA TYR A 67 -27.43 29.17 -4.07
C TYR A 67 -27.73 28.94 -2.57
N ALA A 68 -26.99 28.06 -1.91
CA ALA A 68 -27.21 27.72 -0.50
C ALA A 68 -27.04 28.93 0.44
N LEU A 69 -26.17 29.88 0.11
CA LEU A 69 -25.95 31.11 0.86
C LEU A 69 -26.98 32.21 0.50
N GLY A 70 -27.92 31.94 -0.41
CA GLY A 70 -28.96 32.86 -0.85
C GLY A 70 -28.49 33.89 -1.89
N LEU A 71 -27.43 33.58 -2.63
CA LEU A 71 -27.06 34.30 -3.86
C LEU A 71 -27.66 33.57 -5.07
N THR A 72 -27.70 34.22 -6.23
CA THR A 72 -28.09 33.49 -7.45
C THR A 72 -27.01 32.45 -7.79
N PRO A 73 -27.38 31.28 -8.35
CA PRO A 73 -26.40 30.29 -8.78
C PRO A 73 -25.36 30.89 -9.75
N TRP A 74 -25.80 31.78 -10.63
CA TRP A 74 -24.93 32.49 -11.59
C TRP A 74 -23.91 33.39 -10.91
N THR A 75 -24.32 34.14 -9.87
CA THR A 75 -23.39 34.94 -9.07
C THR A 75 -22.30 34.06 -8.45
N GLY A 76 -22.68 32.93 -7.86
CA GLY A 76 -21.73 31.96 -7.30
C GLY A 76 -20.82 31.32 -8.35
N GLY A 77 -21.37 30.94 -9.51
CA GLY A 77 -20.64 30.36 -10.62
C GLY A 77 -19.61 31.33 -11.23
N ILE A 78 -19.98 32.60 -11.41
CA ILE A 78 -19.06 33.66 -11.89
C ILE A 78 -17.94 33.89 -10.88
N CYS A 79 -18.26 33.96 -9.58
CA CYS A 79 -17.25 34.06 -8.53
C CYS A 79 -16.28 32.88 -8.58
N ALA A 80 -16.77 31.65 -8.76
CA ALA A 80 -15.90 30.48 -8.89
C ALA A 80 -15.03 30.54 -10.14
N LEU A 81 -15.58 30.89 -11.30
CA LEU A 81 -14.82 31.04 -12.53
C LEU A 81 -13.69 32.07 -12.38
N LEU A 82 -14.01 33.24 -11.82
CA LEU A 82 -13.04 34.32 -11.60
C LEU A 82 -11.97 33.93 -10.57
N SER A 83 -12.35 33.20 -9.52
CA SER A 83 -11.41 32.75 -8.49
C SER A 83 -10.45 31.69 -9.05
N MET A 84 -10.99 30.72 -9.80
CA MET A 84 -10.20 29.70 -10.49
C MET A 84 -9.29 30.31 -11.57
N LEU A 85 -9.75 31.33 -12.29
CA LEU A 85 -8.89 32.09 -13.22
C LEU A 85 -7.76 32.80 -12.47
N GLY A 86 -8.07 33.39 -11.31
CA GLY A 86 -7.07 33.99 -10.43
C GLY A 86 -6.00 32.98 -10.00
N ASP A 87 -6.41 31.79 -9.58
CA ASP A 87 -5.52 30.69 -9.22
C ASP A 87 -4.59 30.25 -10.37
N LEU A 88 -5.13 30.18 -11.60
CA LEU A 88 -4.33 29.89 -12.80
C LEU A 88 -3.33 31.01 -13.11
N CYS A 89 -3.75 32.27 -13.02
CA CYS A 89 -2.88 33.43 -13.21
C CYS A 89 -1.74 33.45 -12.20
N SER A 90 -2.04 33.23 -10.91
CA SER A 90 -1.02 33.12 -9.87
C SER A 90 -0.06 31.96 -10.13
N SER A 91 -0.56 30.82 -10.60
CA SER A 91 0.30 29.69 -10.99
C SER A 91 1.26 30.07 -12.12
N PHE A 92 0.75 30.69 -13.18
CA PHE A 92 1.54 31.15 -14.33
C PHE A 92 2.66 32.09 -13.88
N VAL A 93 2.32 33.12 -13.09
CA VAL A 93 3.30 34.07 -12.53
C VAL A 93 4.33 33.34 -11.65
N LYS A 94 3.91 32.39 -10.81
CA LYS A 94 4.84 31.59 -10.00
C LYS A 94 5.83 30.79 -10.84
N ARG A 95 5.41 30.24 -11.99
CA ARG A 95 6.32 29.53 -12.91
C ARG A 95 7.38 30.48 -13.46
N ARG A 96 7.02 31.71 -13.82
CA ARG A 96 7.97 32.74 -14.32
C ARG A 96 8.99 33.15 -13.26
N LEU A 97 8.59 33.09 -11.99
CA LEU A 97 9.44 33.37 -10.84
C LEU A 97 10.23 32.15 -10.36
N LYS A 98 10.22 31.04 -11.12
CA LYS A 98 10.90 29.77 -10.81
C LYS A 98 10.55 29.20 -9.43
N ILE A 99 9.34 29.48 -8.95
CA ILE A 99 8.84 28.90 -7.71
C ILE A 99 8.33 27.49 -8.02
N PRO A 100 8.67 26.43 -7.26
CA PRO A 100 8.14 25.07 -7.49
C PRO A 100 6.61 24.98 -7.39
N SER A 101 5.99 23.98 -8.05
CA SER A 101 4.54 23.81 -8.01
C SER A 101 4.10 23.38 -6.60
N GLY A 102 2.93 23.84 -6.15
CA GLY A 102 2.42 23.52 -4.81
C GLY A 102 2.96 24.38 -3.66
N ASN A 103 3.97 25.23 -3.92
CA ASN A 103 4.41 26.23 -2.96
C ASN A 103 3.44 27.43 -2.90
N ASP A 104 3.09 27.81 -1.68
CA ASP A 104 2.25 28.99 -1.45
C ASP A 104 3.15 30.21 -1.37
N ARG A 105 2.74 31.29 -2.03
CA ARG A 105 3.33 32.61 -1.83
C ARG A 105 2.27 33.53 -1.23
N PRO A 106 2.37 33.89 0.07
CA PRO A 106 1.40 34.75 0.72
C PRO A 106 1.17 36.03 -0.09
N GLY A 107 -0.10 36.39 -0.29
CA GLY A 107 -0.51 37.56 -1.04
C GLY A 107 -0.59 37.38 -2.55
N LEU A 108 0.29 36.59 -3.17
CA LEU A 108 0.20 36.31 -4.62
C LEU A 108 -0.93 35.32 -4.92
N ASP A 109 -1.02 34.24 -4.15
CA ASP A 109 -2.03 33.21 -4.38
C ASP A 109 -3.41 33.71 -3.91
N GLN A 110 -3.55 33.94 -2.60
CA GLN A 110 -4.83 34.30 -2.00
C GLN A 110 -5.32 35.70 -2.42
N GLY A 111 -4.41 36.62 -2.73
CA GLY A 111 -4.78 37.97 -3.16
C GLY A 111 -5.46 37.96 -4.53
N VAL A 112 -4.89 37.25 -5.51
CA VAL A 112 -5.44 37.21 -6.88
C VAL A 112 -6.71 36.35 -6.95
N GLU A 113 -6.73 35.22 -6.23
CA GLU A 113 -7.90 34.33 -6.11
C GLU A 113 -9.14 35.06 -5.57
N GLY A 114 -8.95 35.98 -4.60
CA GLY A 114 -10.02 36.77 -4.00
C GLY A 114 -10.35 38.06 -4.75
N PHE A 115 -9.37 38.69 -5.41
CA PHE A 115 -9.53 40.01 -6.01
C PHE A 115 -10.57 40.04 -7.13
N LEU A 116 -10.46 39.16 -8.14
CA LEU A 116 -11.37 39.18 -9.30
C LEU A 116 -12.85 38.94 -8.91
N PRO A 117 -13.18 37.93 -8.08
CA PRO A 117 -14.54 37.75 -7.59
C PRO A 117 -15.07 38.94 -6.77
N LEU A 118 -14.23 39.53 -5.92
CA LEU A 118 -14.65 40.66 -5.08
C LEU A 118 -14.90 41.93 -5.90
N VAL A 119 -14.11 42.18 -6.95
CA VAL A 119 -14.36 43.28 -7.89
C VAL A 119 -15.70 43.08 -8.60
N TYR A 120 -15.99 41.86 -9.07
CA TYR A 120 -17.29 41.54 -9.67
C TYR A 120 -18.45 41.77 -8.68
N LEU A 121 -18.35 41.22 -7.47
CA LEU A 121 -19.38 41.35 -6.43
C LEU A 121 -19.58 42.80 -6.00
N ARG A 122 -18.53 43.61 -5.99
CA ARG A 122 -18.62 45.05 -5.71
C ARG A 122 -19.53 45.74 -6.73
N TYR A 123 -19.33 45.51 -8.02
CA TYR A 123 -20.19 46.10 -9.06
C TYR A 123 -21.60 45.52 -9.04
N HIS A 124 -21.73 44.22 -8.79
CA HIS A 124 -23.02 43.52 -8.82
C HIS A 124 -23.91 43.83 -7.61
N LEU A 125 -23.32 44.02 -6.42
CA LEU A 125 -24.02 44.25 -5.15
C LEU A 125 -23.89 45.69 -4.63
N GLY A 126 -23.20 46.57 -5.36
CA GLY A 126 -23.03 47.98 -4.99
C GLY A 126 -22.16 48.22 -3.74
N LEU A 127 -21.15 47.37 -3.51
CA LEU A 127 -20.32 47.47 -2.30
C LEU A 127 -19.32 48.65 -2.38
N PRO A 128 -19.05 49.36 -1.27
CA PRO A 128 -17.96 50.32 -1.17
C PRO A 128 -16.57 49.71 -1.45
N TRP A 129 -15.65 50.53 -1.97
CA TRP A 129 -14.26 50.10 -2.19
C TRP A 129 -13.52 49.73 -0.89
N VAL A 130 -13.82 50.41 0.20
CA VAL A 130 -13.24 50.11 1.53
C VAL A 130 -13.59 48.68 1.95
N ASP A 131 -14.84 48.27 1.72
CA ASP A 131 -15.29 46.92 2.07
C ASP A 131 -14.64 45.85 1.21
N LEU A 132 -14.39 46.12 -0.08
CA LEU A 132 -13.63 45.23 -0.95
C LEU A 132 -12.22 44.98 -0.38
N VAL A 133 -11.52 46.06 -0.03
CA VAL A 133 -10.15 45.96 0.53
C VAL A 133 -10.17 45.18 1.85
N LEU A 134 -11.12 45.49 2.74
CA LEU A 134 -11.25 44.79 4.02
C LEU A 134 -11.55 43.30 3.82
N MET A 135 -12.50 42.96 2.96
CA MET A 135 -12.82 41.56 2.64
C MET A 135 -11.64 40.83 2.02
N LEU A 136 -10.89 41.48 1.13
CA LEU A 136 -9.72 40.86 0.50
C LEU A 136 -8.62 40.54 1.53
N VAL A 137 -8.38 41.46 2.48
CA VAL A 137 -7.44 41.24 3.59
C VAL A 137 -7.89 40.09 4.47
N VAL A 138 -9.17 40.06 4.87
CA VAL A 138 -9.74 38.99 5.70
C VAL A 138 -9.71 37.65 4.98
N PHE A 139 -10.15 37.60 3.72
CA PHE A 139 -10.12 36.41 2.88
C PHE A 139 -8.70 35.86 2.80
N SER A 140 -7.73 36.71 2.44
CA SER A 140 -6.34 36.31 2.24
C SER A 140 -5.68 35.84 3.52
N GLY A 141 -5.92 36.52 4.64
CA GLY A 141 -5.39 36.14 5.94
C GLY A 141 -5.90 34.78 6.41
N VAL A 142 -7.22 34.55 6.34
CA VAL A 142 -7.83 33.27 6.74
C VAL A 142 -7.42 32.15 5.80
N ALA A 143 -7.42 32.38 4.49
CA ALA A 143 -7.00 31.37 3.51
C ALA A 143 -5.52 30.99 3.68
N TYR A 144 -4.64 31.96 3.97
CA TYR A 144 -3.23 31.71 4.23
C TYR A 144 -3.01 30.91 5.51
N VAL A 145 -3.63 31.33 6.63
CA VAL A 145 -3.54 30.59 7.90
C VAL A 145 -4.11 29.18 7.73
N GLY A 146 -5.25 29.02 7.06
CA GLY A 146 -5.85 27.73 6.75
C GLY A 146 -4.92 26.82 5.93
N SER A 147 -4.29 27.36 4.88
CA SER A 147 -3.31 26.59 4.09
C SER A 147 -2.11 26.15 4.93
N ARG A 148 -1.58 27.05 5.78
CA ARG A 148 -0.46 26.70 6.68
C ARG A 148 -0.85 25.66 7.71
N MET A 149 -2.02 25.78 8.31
CA MET A 149 -2.53 24.77 9.26
C MET A 149 -2.72 23.42 8.58
N TYR A 150 -3.29 23.40 7.38
CA TYR A 150 -3.46 22.17 6.59
C TYR A 150 -2.10 21.53 6.26
N LYS A 151 -1.13 22.31 5.80
CA LYS A 151 0.24 21.82 5.54
C LYS A 151 0.95 21.35 6.80
N ALA A 152 0.84 22.08 7.90
CA ALA A 152 1.43 21.70 9.18
C ALA A 152 0.81 20.39 9.72
N PHE A 153 -0.51 20.24 9.60
CA PHE A 153 -1.20 19.00 9.95
C PHE A 153 -0.69 17.82 9.10
N LEU A 154 -0.60 17.99 7.78
CA LEU A 154 -0.05 16.97 6.89
C LEU A 154 1.43 16.65 7.18
N GLN A 155 2.27 17.66 7.41
CA GLN A 155 3.69 17.49 7.72
C GLN A 155 3.93 16.90 9.10
N SER A 156 3.03 17.09 10.06
CA SER A 156 3.14 16.48 11.38
C SER A 156 3.10 14.94 11.33
N ALA A 157 2.48 14.37 10.30
CA ALA A 157 2.46 12.94 10.04
C ALA A 157 3.80 12.38 9.53
N THR A 158 4.63 13.24 8.91
CA THR A 158 5.90 12.83 8.27
C THR A 158 7.13 13.24 9.09
N SER A 159 7.02 14.24 9.97
CA SER A 159 8.16 14.87 10.65
C SER A 159 8.96 13.95 11.58
N ARG A 160 8.52 12.71 11.80
CA ARG A 160 9.26 11.70 12.58
C ARG A 160 10.15 10.78 11.73
N TYR A 161 9.95 10.77 10.41
CA TYR A 161 10.75 9.99 9.47
C TYR A 161 11.55 10.93 8.58
N ALA A 162 12.89 10.89 8.71
CA ALA A 162 13.77 11.65 7.83
C ALA A 162 13.62 11.20 6.37
N ASP A 163 13.43 9.89 6.14
CA ASP A 163 13.28 9.26 4.84
C ASP A 163 11.94 8.50 4.77
N TYR A 164 10.83 9.24 4.82
CA TYR A 164 9.48 8.66 4.78
C TYR A 164 9.25 7.85 3.48
N PRO A 165 9.03 6.52 3.53
CA PRO A 165 9.09 5.65 2.35
C PRO A 165 7.77 5.61 1.55
N ARG A 166 6.68 6.16 2.10
CA ARG A 166 5.35 6.16 1.46
C ARG A 166 5.12 7.43 0.64
N PRO A 167 4.25 7.40 -0.39
CA PRO A 167 3.90 8.61 -1.13
C PRO A 167 3.30 9.70 -0.23
N LEU A 168 3.81 10.93 -0.37
CA LEU A 168 3.32 12.11 0.34
C LEU A 168 2.00 12.63 -0.27
N ASN A 169 0.90 11.90 -0.06
CA ASN A 169 -0.43 12.35 -0.45
C ASN A 169 -1.34 12.56 0.78
N PRO A 170 -2.29 13.53 0.75
CA PRO A 170 -3.11 13.86 1.91
C PRO A 170 -3.92 12.69 2.48
N ARG A 171 -4.34 11.73 1.64
CA ARG A 171 -5.12 10.56 2.09
C ARG A 171 -4.26 9.62 2.92
N VAL A 172 -3.08 9.26 2.44
CA VAL A 172 -2.13 8.39 3.15
C VAL A 172 -1.77 9.05 4.48
N LEU A 173 -1.39 10.32 4.46
CA LEU A 173 -1.05 11.06 5.68
C LEU A 173 -2.21 11.11 6.68
N THR A 174 -3.44 11.31 6.22
CA THR A 174 -4.62 11.28 7.10
C THR A 174 -4.86 9.89 7.69
N LYS A 175 -4.70 8.83 6.89
CA LYS A 175 -4.78 7.44 7.37
C LYS A 175 -3.71 7.15 8.42
N GLU A 176 -2.49 7.65 8.24
CA GLU A 176 -1.39 7.48 9.19
C GLU A 176 -1.63 8.20 10.51
N LEU A 177 -2.06 9.46 10.45
CA LEU A 177 -2.46 10.21 11.64
C LEU A 177 -3.60 9.50 12.38
N ALA A 178 -4.58 8.99 11.64
CA ALA A 178 -5.67 8.19 12.21
C ALA A 178 -5.15 6.89 12.86
N SER A 179 -4.15 6.28 12.25
CA SER A 179 -3.63 4.98 12.62
C SER A 179 -2.69 5.01 13.83
N CYS A 180 -1.82 6.03 13.97
CA CYS A 180 -0.88 6.10 15.09
C CYS A 180 -1.24 7.14 16.17
N HIS A 181 -2.03 8.18 15.86
CA HIS A 181 -2.18 9.35 16.77
C HIS A 181 -3.59 9.62 17.26
N LEU A 182 -4.62 9.23 16.52
CA LEU A 182 -5.99 9.41 16.97
C LEU A 182 -6.34 8.37 18.04
N GLN A 183 -6.25 8.76 19.31
CA GLN A 183 -6.67 7.95 20.45
C GLN A 183 -8.20 7.98 20.71
N SER A 184 -8.93 8.90 20.05
CA SER A 184 -10.35 9.14 20.35
C SER A 184 -11.29 8.12 19.71
N ARG A 185 -11.96 7.31 20.55
CA ARG A 185 -13.02 6.36 20.13
C ARG A 185 -14.25 7.03 19.51
N PHE A 186 -14.47 8.33 19.74
CA PHE A 186 -15.66 9.04 19.26
C PHE A 186 -15.63 9.26 17.74
N TRP A 187 -14.52 9.80 17.22
CA TRP A 187 -14.33 10.02 15.78
C TRP A 187 -14.30 8.71 14.97
N ARG A 188 -13.94 7.57 15.61
CA ARG A 188 -13.98 6.22 15.03
C ARG A 188 -15.39 5.80 14.57
N SER A 189 -16.42 6.07 15.37
CA SER A 189 -17.79 5.65 15.06
C SER A 189 -18.37 6.43 13.87
N CYS A 190 -17.89 7.66 13.63
CA CYS A 190 -18.33 8.47 12.51
C CYS A 190 -17.62 8.14 11.19
N ILE A 191 -16.40 7.59 11.23
CA ILE A 191 -15.57 7.33 10.04
C ILE A 191 -15.71 5.87 9.55
N HIS A 192 -15.88 4.90 10.46
CA HIS A 192 -16.07 3.47 10.16
C HIS A 192 -17.34 2.90 10.81
N PHE A 193 -18.47 3.59 10.60
CA PHE A 193 -19.75 3.26 11.22
C PHE A 193 -20.23 1.84 10.89
N GLU A 194 -20.05 1.40 9.63
CA GLU A 194 -20.52 0.10 9.14
C GLU A 194 -19.75 -1.09 9.75
N ASP A 195 -18.41 -1.02 9.78
CA ASP A 195 -17.57 -2.12 10.29
C ASP A 195 -17.72 -2.30 11.82
N ALA A 196 -17.83 -1.19 12.57
CA ALA A 196 -17.92 -1.24 14.02
C ALA A 196 -19.27 -1.81 14.52
N ILE A 197 -20.39 -1.45 13.88
CA ILE A 197 -21.72 -1.93 14.26
C ILE A 197 -21.92 -3.37 13.81
N TYR A 198 -21.53 -3.69 12.57
CA TYR A 198 -21.80 -5.00 12.00
C TYR A 198 -20.98 -6.11 12.66
N TYR A 199 -19.67 -5.92 12.83
CA TYR A 199 -18.81 -6.96 13.43
C TYR A 199 -19.02 -7.09 14.93
N HIS A 200 -18.86 -6.00 15.67
CA HIS A 200 -18.82 -6.10 17.13
C HIS A 200 -20.22 -6.21 17.75
N LEU A 201 -21.25 -5.60 17.17
CA LEU A 201 -22.58 -5.64 17.76
C LEU A 201 -23.40 -6.81 17.22
N ILE A 202 -23.48 -6.99 15.90
CA ILE A 202 -24.38 -7.99 15.31
C ILE A 202 -23.76 -9.39 15.40
N ILE A 203 -22.58 -9.60 14.80
CA ILE A 203 -21.96 -10.94 14.74
C ILE A 203 -21.64 -11.46 16.15
N GLN A 204 -21.03 -10.63 17.00
CA GLN A 204 -20.72 -11.05 18.37
C GLN A 204 -21.99 -11.40 19.16
N THR A 205 -23.05 -10.61 19.05
CA THR A 205 -24.32 -10.90 19.73
C THR A 205 -24.92 -12.21 19.22
N VAL A 206 -24.93 -12.44 17.91
CA VAL A 206 -25.40 -13.71 17.32
C VAL A 206 -24.63 -14.90 17.88
N PHE A 207 -23.30 -14.88 17.87
CA PHE A 207 -22.50 -15.99 18.42
C PHE A 207 -22.68 -16.18 19.93
N LYS A 208 -22.89 -15.09 20.70
CA LYS A 208 -23.19 -15.18 22.13
C LYS A 208 -24.56 -15.80 22.37
N THR A 209 -25.60 -15.34 21.65
CA THR A 209 -26.97 -15.86 21.75
C THR A 209 -27.06 -17.33 21.33
N LEU A 210 -26.29 -17.74 20.32
CA LEU A 210 -26.21 -19.14 19.89
C LEU A 210 -25.32 -20.03 20.80
N GLY A 211 -24.69 -19.47 21.85
CA GLY A 211 -23.78 -20.21 22.72
C GLY A 211 -22.47 -20.66 22.06
N LEU A 212 -22.17 -20.14 20.87
CA LEU A 212 -21.04 -20.54 20.03
C LEU A 212 -19.79 -19.68 20.25
N TYR A 213 -19.92 -18.52 20.90
CA TYR A 213 -18.82 -17.56 21.06
C TYR A 213 -17.56 -18.14 21.73
N ASN A 214 -17.72 -18.84 22.86
CA ASN A 214 -16.58 -19.43 23.57
C ASN A 214 -15.93 -20.56 22.78
N ARG A 215 -16.74 -21.38 22.08
CA ARG A 215 -16.23 -22.40 21.15
C ARG A 215 -15.45 -21.76 20.01
N GLY A 216 -15.97 -20.69 19.42
CA GLY A 216 -15.29 -19.95 18.36
C GLY A 216 -13.96 -19.35 18.82
N LYS A 217 -13.90 -18.80 20.05
CA LYS A 217 -12.65 -18.33 20.66
C LYS A 217 -11.65 -19.45 20.89
N ALA A 218 -12.11 -20.60 21.39
CA ALA A 218 -11.26 -21.76 21.59
C ALA A 218 -10.70 -22.27 20.25
N ASN A 219 -11.53 -22.34 19.21
CA ASN A 219 -11.10 -22.66 17.85
C ASN A 219 -10.07 -21.64 17.34
N ALA A 220 -10.26 -20.35 17.63
CA ALA A 220 -9.33 -19.30 17.22
C ALA A 220 -7.95 -19.43 17.87
N LEU A 221 -7.90 -19.88 19.13
CA LEU A 221 -6.63 -20.23 19.77
C LEU A 221 -6.02 -21.51 19.19
N CYS A 222 -6.82 -22.39 18.58
CA CYS A 222 -6.38 -23.64 17.97
C CYS A 222 -5.89 -23.49 16.53
N PHE A 223 -4.88 -22.65 16.31
CA PHE A 223 -4.19 -22.63 15.02
C PHE A 223 -3.32 -23.88 14.81
N GLU A 224 -3.15 -24.24 13.54
CA GLU A 224 -2.44 -25.42 13.07
C GLU A 224 -1.05 -25.06 12.53
N ARG A 225 -0.16 -26.05 12.48
CA ARG A 225 1.09 -25.95 11.73
C ARG A 225 0.87 -26.65 10.39
N ASN A 226 1.12 -25.93 9.30
CA ASN A 226 0.97 -26.42 7.95
C ASN A 226 2.35 -26.51 7.27
N ASP A 227 2.90 -27.71 7.18
CA ASP A 227 4.16 -27.98 6.48
C ASP A 227 3.88 -28.34 5.03
N MET A 228 4.58 -27.70 4.09
CA MET A 228 4.32 -27.94 2.68
C MET A 228 5.53 -27.67 1.79
N GLU A 229 5.62 -28.38 0.67
CA GLU A 229 6.71 -28.23 -0.30
C GLU A 229 6.27 -27.40 -1.50
N ILE A 230 7.10 -26.44 -1.91
CA ILE A 230 6.88 -25.57 -3.06
C ILE A 230 8.03 -25.74 -4.02
N GLN A 231 7.75 -26.26 -5.21
CA GLN A 231 8.75 -26.47 -6.25
C GLN A 231 8.82 -25.22 -7.13
N LEU A 232 9.93 -24.48 -7.16
CA LEU A 232 10.06 -23.29 -7.99
C LEU A 232 10.96 -23.56 -9.19
N ASP A 233 10.50 -23.18 -10.39
CA ASP A 233 11.19 -23.50 -11.66
C ASP A 233 12.60 -22.90 -11.75
N HIS A 234 12.78 -21.70 -11.19
CA HIS A 234 14.04 -20.98 -11.21
C HIS A 234 14.85 -21.08 -9.91
N LEU A 235 14.48 -21.99 -8.98
CA LEU A 235 15.20 -22.11 -7.71
C LEU A 235 16.65 -22.55 -7.94
N PRO A 236 17.66 -21.79 -7.48
CA PRO A 236 19.05 -22.24 -7.60
C PRO A 236 19.31 -23.43 -6.69
N ALA A 237 20.11 -24.40 -7.17
CA ALA A 237 20.37 -25.66 -6.47
C ALA A 237 20.81 -25.52 -5.00
N PRO A 238 21.63 -24.52 -4.59
CA PRO A 238 21.97 -24.33 -3.17
C PRO A 238 20.78 -24.04 -2.26
N PHE A 239 19.65 -23.57 -2.80
CA PHE A 239 18.41 -23.29 -2.06
C PHE A 239 17.41 -24.45 -2.07
N ASP A 240 17.77 -25.61 -2.62
CA ASP A 240 16.97 -26.82 -2.39
C ASP A 240 16.90 -27.11 -0.88
N GLU A 241 15.72 -27.51 -0.41
CA GLU A 241 15.39 -27.70 1.00
C GLU A 241 15.45 -26.45 1.86
N PHE A 242 15.51 -25.25 1.27
CA PHE A 242 15.45 -24.01 2.05
C PHE A 242 14.08 -23.88 2.73
N ARG A 243 14.09 -23.72 4.06
CA ARG A 243 12.87 -23.73 4.88
C ARG A 243 12.49 -22.32 5.30
N ILE A 244 11.24 -21.95 5.08
CA ILE A 244 10.67 -20.65 5.42
C ILE A 244 9.53 -20.83 6.40
N LEU A 245 9.59 -20.19 7.56
CA LEU A 245 8.43 -20.01 8.42
C LEU A 245 7.68 -18.76 7.94
N PHE A 246 6.43 -18.91 7.49
CA PHE A 246 5.57 -17.80 7.14
C PHE A 246 4.44 -17.65 8.15
N MET A 247 4.32 -16.46 8.72
CA MET A 247 3.24 -16.08 9.64
C MET A 247 2.68 -14.73 9.23
N SER A 248 1.37 -14.57 9.30
CA SER A 248 0.68 -13.33 8.95
C SER A 248 -0.53 -13.14 9.87
N ASP A 249 -1.03 -11.91 9.96
CA ASP A 249 -2.28 -11.56 10.65
C ASP A 249 -2.26 -12.01 12.11
N LEU A 250 -1.17 -11.69 12.80
CA LEU A 250 -0.93 -12.12 14.18
C LEU A 250 -1.92 -11.48 15.16
N HIS A 251 -2.24 -10.19 14.97
CA HIS A 251 -3.12 -9.38 15.83
C HIS A 251 -2.95 -9.70 17.33
N LEU A 252 -1.74 -9.56 17.84
CA LEU A 252 -1.35 -10.14 19.13
C LEU A 252 -2.09 -9.53 20.33
N ASP A 253 -2.61 -8.32 20.19
CA ASP A 253 -3.46 -7.60 21.15
C ASP A 253 -4.97 -7.95 21.04
N GLY A 254 -5.35 -8.82 20.09
CA GLY A 254 -6.76 -9.16 19.81
C GLY A 254 -7.29 -10.44 20.47
N LEU A 255 -6.40 -11.39 20.81
CA LEU A 255 -6.78 -12.70 21.34
C LEU A 255 -5.87 -13.13 22.51
N PRO A 256 -6.35 -13.03 23.77
CA PRO A 256 -5.57 -13.47 24.92
C PRO A 256 -5.20 -14.96 24.84
N GLY A 257 -3.93 -15.29 25.12
CA GLY A 257 -3.40 -16.66 25.04
C GLY A 257 -2.70 -17.00 23.72
N LEU A 258 -2.84 -16.15 22.68
CA LEU A 258 -2.27 -16.41 21.36
C LEU A 258 -0.73 -16.33 21.38
N SER A 259 -0.18 -15.28 21.98
CA SER A 259 1.27 -15.06 22.09
C SER A 259 1.93 -16.18 22.89
N GLU A 260 1.34 -16.60 24.00
CA GLU A 260 1.83 -17.68 24.85
C GLU A 260 1.85 -19.01 24.10
N ARG A 261 0.81 -19.29 23.31
CA ARG A 261 0.76 -20.49 22.46
C ARG A 261 1.84 -20.45 21.39
N LEU A 262 2.04 -19.32 20.71
CA LEU A 262 3.12 -19.15 19.73
C LEU A 262 4.49 -19.41 20.36
N VAL A 263 4.79 -18.77 21.49
CA VAL A 263 6.06 -18.95 22.23
C VAL A 263 6.29 -20.42 22.64
N SER A 264 5.24 -21.18 22.91
CA SER A 264 5.35 -22.61 23.24
C SER A 264 5.66 -23.51 22.03
N LEU A 265 5.28 -23.09 20.82
CA LEU A 265 5.39 -23.89 19.58
C LEU A 265 6.64 -23.54 18.77
N LEU A 266 6.96 -22.25 18.65
CA LEU A 266 8.02 -21.74 17.78
C LEU A 266 9.43 -22.31 18.05
N PRO A 267 9.86 -22.55 19.31
CA PRO A 267 11.19 -23.10 19.56
C PRO A 267 11.42 -24.50 18.97
N LYS A 268 10.34 -25.23 18.64
CA LYS A 268 10.38 -26.57 18.03
C LYS A 268 10.53 -26.51 16.50
N ILE A 269 10.47 -25.32 15.90
CA ILE A 269 10.49 -25.10 14.46
C ILE A 269 11.80 -24.41 14.09
N LYS A 270 12.71 -25.17 13.48
CA LYS A 270 13.97 -24.64 12.93
C LYS A 270 13.80 -24.39 11.44
N VAL A 271 14.05 -23.17 11.00
CA VAL A 271 13.94 -22.74 9.60
C VAL A 271 15.18 -21.95 9.18
N ASP A 272 15.32 -21.70 7.88
CA ASP A 272 16.38 -20.87 7.36
C ASP A 272 15.97 -19.39 7.41
N LEU A 273 14.71 -19.07 7.14
CA LEU A 273 14.18 -17.70 7.18
C LEU A 273 12.79 -17.66 7.84
N CYS A 274 12.46 -16.58 8.55
CA CYS A 274 11.10 -16.28 8.96
C CYS A 274 10.57 -15.06 8.19
N LEU A 275 9.41 -15.19 7.56
CA LEU A 275 8.69 -14.13 6.88
C LEU A 275 7.43 -13.77 7.65
N LEU A 276 7.27 -12.47 7.92
CA LEU A 276 6.10 -11.90 8.56
C LEU A 276 5.27 -11.10 7.55
N GLY A 277 4.01 -11.51 7.35
CA GLY A 277 3.10 -10.97 6.34
C GLY A 277 2.33 -9.72 6.73
N GLY A 278 2.64 -9.07 7.86
CA GLY A 278 1.90 -7.90 8.35
C GLY A 278 0.71 -8.24 9.26
N ASP A 279 0.02 -7.19 9.71
CA ASP A 279 -1.08 -7.18 10.67
C ASP A 279 -0.68 -7.72 12.05
N TYR A 280 0.28 -7.03 12.68
CA TYR A 280 0.77 -7.38 14.02
C TYR A 280 -0.20 -6.97 15.13
N ARG A 281 -0.95 -5.89 14.91
CA ARG A 281 -1.94 -5.35 15.85
C ARG A 281 -3.37 -5.45 15.32
N MET A 282 -4.34 -5.53 16.22
CA MET A 282 -5.76 -5.64 15.89
C MET A 282 -6.39 -4.26 15.70
N ALA A 283 -6.04 -3.29 16.57
CA ALA A 283 -6.58 -1.95 16.43
C ALA A 283 -5.88 -1.20 15.29
N THR A 284 -6.67 -0.62 14.38
CA THR A 284 -6.18 0.26 13.30
C THR A 284 -5.96 1.71 13.77
N HIS A 285 -5.96 1.95 15.08
CA HIS A 285 -5.80 3.27 15.71
C HIS A 285 -5.28 3.12 17.14
N GLY A 286 -4.76 4.22 17.69
CA GLY A 286 -4.31 4.29 19.08
C GLY A 286 -2.96 3.62 19.33
N SER A 287 -2.72 3.24 20.59
CA SER A 287 -1.44 2.69 21.01
C SER A 287 -1.26 1.26 20.51
N TYR A 288 -0.15 1.02 19.83
CA TYR A 288 0.29 -0.30 19.37
C TYR A 288 1.34 -0.95 20.28
N ARG A 289 1.60 -0.35 21.45
CA ARG A 289 2.64 -0.81 22.39
C ARG A 289 2.43 -2.24 22.89
N ASP A 290 1.20 -2.62 23.25
CA ASP A 290 0.91 -3.98 23.74
C ASP A 290 1.18 -5.03 22.65
N SER A 291 0.76 -4.75 21.40
CA SER A 291 1.06 -5.61 20.25
C SER A 291 2.57 -5.75 20.04
N LEU A 292 3.34 -4.65 20.10
CA LEU A 292 4.80 -4.71 19.97
C LEU A 292 5.47 -5.49 21.10
N THR A 293 5.07 -5.31 22.36
CA THR A 293 5.60 -6.08 23.49
C THR A 293 5.35 -7.58 23.29
N ARG A 294 4.16 -7.95 22.84
CA ARG A 294 3.83 -9.34 22.54
C ARG A 294 4.60 -9.87 21.34
N LEU A 295 4.82 -9.04 20.33
CA LEU A 295 5.58 -9.40 19.13
C LEU A 295 7.04 -9.67 19.49
N GLU A 296 7.65 -8.83 20.33
CA GLU A 296 9.01 -9.03 20.84
C GLU A 296 9.17 -10.40 21.51
N MET A 297 8.20 -10.78 22.37
CA MET A 297 8.18 -12.12 23.01
C MET A 297 8.09 -13.26 21.99
N VAL A 298 7.23 -13.11 20.97
CA VAL A 298 7.04 -14.11 19.91
C VAL A 298 8.32 -14.25 19.07
N MET A 299 8.94 -13.14 18.69
CA MET A 299 10.15 -13.14 17.86
C MET A 299 11.36 -13.73 18.58
N ALA A 300 11.50 -13.48 19.88
CA ALA A 300 12.55 -14.11 20.69
C ALA A 300 12.47 -15.65 20.71
N ALA A 301 11.30 -16.23 20.43
CA ALA A 301 11.09 -17.68 20.36
C ALA A 301 11.42 -18.28 18.98
N ILE A 302 11.62 -17.46 17.94
CA ILE A 302 11.87 -17.89 16.56
C ILE A 302 13.33 -18.35 16.40
N ARG A 303 13.51 -19.46 15.68
CA ARG A 303 14.84 -20.01 15.34
C ARG A 303 15.03 -20.04 13.83
N SER A 304 15.58 -18.95 13.29
CA SER A 304 15.93 -18.81 11.87
C SER A 304 17.42 -18.53 11.68
N ARG A 305 18.00 -18.99 10.56
CA ARG A 305 19.43 -18.81 10.25
C ARG A 305 19.73 -17.44 9.64
N HIS A 306 18.85 -16.97 8.76
CA HIS A 306 18.94 -15.72 8.03
C HIS A 306 18.07 -14.62 8.66
N GLY A 307 17.60 -14.81 9.88
CA GLY A 307 16.83 -13.80 10.62
C GLY A 307 15.34 -13.75 10.26
N ILE A 308 14.73 -12.60 10.50
CA ILE A 308 13.31 -12.36 10.32
C ILE A 308 13.15 -11.19 9.35
N CYS A 309 12.29 -11.37 8.36
CA CYS A 309 11.92 -10.34 7.39
C CYS A 309 10.41 -10.09 7.46
N ALA A 310 9.98 -8.85 7.29
CA ALA A 310 8.60 -8.42 7.51
C ALA A 310 8.13 -7.41 6.47
N VAL A 311 6.83 -7.46 6.14
CA VAL A 311 6.10 -6.34 5.50
C VAL A 311 5.06 -5.79 6.48
N LEU A 312 4.46 -4.65 6.13
CA LEU A 312 3.37 -4.04 6.89
C LEU A 312 2.01 -4.43 6.32
N GLY A 313 1.04 -4.63 7.21
CA GLY A 313 -0.35 -4.83 6.83
C GLY A 313 -1.20 -3.56 6.93
N ASN A 314 -2.50 -3.68 6.64
CA ASN A 314 -3.41 -2.55 6.72
C ASN A 314 -3.70 -2.10 8.16
N HIS A 315 -3.41 -2.94 9.15
CA HIS A 315 -3.48 -2.57 10.56
C HIS A 315 -2.22 -1.86 11.05
N ASP A 316 -1.09 -2.04 10.38
CA ASP A 316 0.20 -1.54 10.84
C ASP A 316 0.50 -0.16 10.26
N CYS A 317 0.76 0.80 11.15
CA CYS A 317 1.22 2.10 10.69
C CYS A 317 2.74 2.11 10.52
N ILE A 318 3.23 3.00 9.66
CA ILE A 318 4.66 3.09 9.37
C ILE A 318 5.49 3.38 10.64
N GLU A 319 4.92 4.00 11.67
CA GLU A 319 5.59 4.22 12.96
C GLU A 319 6.05 2.93 13.68
N MET A 320 5.54 1.77 13.26
CA MET A 320 5.94 0.48 13.83
C MET A 320 7.27 -0.01 13.26
N THR A 321 7.73 0.48 12.11
CA THR A 321 8.95 -0.02 11.44
C THR A 321 10.18 0.16 12.32
N ASP A 322 10.33 1.29 13.01
CA ASP A 322 11.49 1.56 13.87
C ASP A 322 11.56 0.58 15.04
N ALA A 323 10.42 0.24 15.62
CA ALA A 323 10.36 -0.74 16.69
C ALA A 323 10.68 -2.15 16.19
N LEU A 324 10.15 -2.53 15.01
CA LEU A 324 10.46 -3.81 14.38
C LEU A 324 11.95 -3.93 14.05
N MET A 325 12.54 -2.89 13.44
CA MET A 325 13.96 -2.83 13.14
C MET A 325 14.80 -2.87 14.42
N GLY A 326 14.37 -2.19 15.49
CA GLY A 326 15.00 -2.24 16.81
C GLY A 326 14.98 -3.64 17.44
N MET A 327 14.04 -4.50 17.05
CA MET A 327 13.98 -5.92 17.44
C MET A 327 14.78 -6.84 16.52
N GLY A 328 15.53 -6.30 15.55
CA GLY A 328 16.35 -7.06 14.60
C GLY A 328 15.58 -7.62 13.40
N VAL A 329 14.37 -7.10 13.14
CA VAL A 329 13.58 -7.48 11.96
C VAL A 329 13.98 -6.64 10.75
N GLN A 330 14.21 -7.29 9.62
CA GLN A 330 14.37 -6.60 8.35
C GLN A 330 13.00 -6.26 7.76
N VAL A 331 12.58 -5.01 7.88
CA VAL A 331 11.29 -4.54 7.36
C VAL A 331 11.47 -4.09 5.91
N LEU A 332 10.68 -4.65 5.00
CA LEU A 332 10.64 -4.30 3.59
C LEU A 332 9.44 -3.40 3.32
N VAL A 333 9.70 -2.17 2.89
CA VAL A 333 8.68 -1.20 2.47
C VAL A 333 8.98 -0.81 1.03
N ASN A 334 8.42 -1.56 0.09
CA ASN A 334 8.77 -1.49 -1.33
C ASN A 334 10.27 -1.71 -1.57
N ASP A 335 10.83 -2.74 -0.94
CA ASP A 335 12.26 -3.04 -0.94
C ASP A 335 12.50 -4.55 -1.08
N ALA A 336 13.74 -4.97 -1.28
CA ALA A 336 14.11 -6.37 -1.44
C ALA A 336 15.29 -6.80 -0.57
N LEU A 337 15.20 -8.02 -0.04
CA LEU A 337 16.28 -8.71 0.66
C LEU A 337 16.90 -9.78 -0.25
N CYS A 338 18.21 -9.71 -0.44
CA CYS A 338 18.99 -10.73 -1.13
C CYS A 338 19.61 -11.72 -0.13
N ILE A 339 19.27 -13.01 -0.25
CA ILE A 339 19.94 -14.09 0.47
C ILE A 339 20.97 -14.72 -0.47
N LYS A 340 22.25 -14.71 -0.07
CA LYS A 340 23.35 -15.31 -0.84
C LYS A 340 23.77 -16.65 -0.24
N LYS A 341 23.83 -17.70 -1.06
CA LYS A 341 24.31 -19.03 -0.64
C LYS A 341 25.13 -19.66 -1.77
N GLN A 342 26.39 -20.00 -1.47
CA GLN A 342 27.31 -20.63 -2.43
C GLN A 342 27.45 -19.90 -3.78
N GLY A 343 27.35 -18.57 -3.78
CA GLY A 343 27.46 -17.76 -5.01
C GLY A 343 26.13 -17.52 -5.73
N GLU A 344 25.07 -18.24 -5.36
CA GLU A 344 23.71 -18.09 -5.88
C GLU A 344 22.87 -17.17 -4.99
N TYR A 345 21.75 -16.69 -5.53
CA TYR A 345 20.91 -15.67 -4.94
C TYR A 345 19.43 -16.10 -4.86
N LEU A 346 18.78 -15.80 -3.74
CA LEU A 346 17.34 -15.89 -3.55
C LEU A 346 16.85 -14.52 -3.07
N TRP A 347 15.89 -13.95 -3.77
CA TRP A 347 15.36 -12.63 -3.44
C TRP A 347 14.03 -12.72 -2.72
N ILE A 348 13.84 -11.88 -1.70
CA ILE A 348 12.57 -11.62 -1.05
C ILE A 348 12.18 -10.19 -1.38
N ALA A 349 11.18 -10.00 -2.25
CA ALA A 349 10.69 -8.71 -2.69
C ALA A 349 9.45 -8.33 -1.88
N GLY A 350 9.55 -7.31 -1.01
CA GLY A 350 8.50 -6.94 -0.07
C GLY A 350 7.81 -5.63 -0.42
N ALA A 351 6.52 -5.69 -0.75
CA ALA A 351 5.71 -4.51 -1.05
C ALA A 351 5.01 -3.97 0.20
N ASP A 352 4.82 -2.64 0.25
CA ASP A 352 3.98 -1.99 1.23
C ASP A 352 2.48 -2.25 0.98
N ASP A 353 1.62 -1.90 1.93
CA ASP A 353 0.21 -2.31 1.95
C ASP A 353 -0.56 -1.91 0.66
N PRO A 354 -1.06 -2.89 -0.12
CA PRO A 354 -1.85 -2.62 -1.32
C PRO A 354 -3.34 -2.40 -1.04
N HIS A 355 -3.80 -2.68 0.17
CA HIS A 355 -5.22 -2.75 0.48
C HIS A 355 -5.79 -1.42 0.98
N TYR A 356 -5.31 -0.96 2.13
CA TYR A 356 -5.85 0.20 2.84
C TYR A 356 -5.05 1.46 2.53
N TYR A 357 -3.75 1.45 2.79
CA TYR A 357 -2.85 2.58 2.50
C TYR A 357 -2.65 2.74 0.99
N LYS A 358 -2.59 1.62 0.25
CA LYS A 358 -2.27 1.58 -1.19
C LYS A 358 -0.94 2.24 -1.51
N CYS A 359 0.07 1.93 -0.70
CA CYS A 359 1.40 2.50 -0.82
C CYS A 359 2.40 1.55 -1.51
N HIS A 360 1.94 0.40 -2.01
CA HIS A 360 2.75 -0.49 -2.84
C HIS A 360 3.36 0.25 -4.03
N ASN A 361 4.63 -0.06 -4.32
CA ASN A 361 5.35 0.43 -5.49
C ASN A 361 6.16 -0.73 -6.06
N ILE A 362 5.60 -1.41 -7.07
CA ILE A 362 6.20 -2.62 -7.65
C ILE A 362 7.55 -2.30 -8.30
N ASP A 363 7.68 -1.16 -8.98
CA ASP A 363 8.93 -0.82 -9.66
C ASP A 363 10.08 -0.59 -8.68
N GLN A 364 9.80 0.12 -7.59
CA GLN A 364 10.77 0.29 -6.50
C GLN A 364 11.09 -1.04 -5.80
N THR A 365 10.06 -1.85 -5.52
CA THR A 365 10.22 -3.15 -4.83
C THR A 365 11.20 -4.08 -5.53
N PHE A 366 11.24 -4.01 -6.86
CA PHE A 366 12.07 -4.87 -7.70
C PHE A 366 13.26 -4.13 -8.32
N GLU A 367 13.56 -2.90 -7.89
CA GLU A 367 14.63 -2.07 -8.45
C GLU A 367 15.99 -2.76 -8.32
N ALA A 368 16.24 -3.39 -7.16
CA ALA A 368 17.47 -4.13 -6.88
C ALA A 368 17.48 -5.57 -7.40
N VAL A 369 16.34 -6.11 -7.86
CA VAL A 369 16.17 -7.53 -8.21
C VAL A 369 16.53 -7.75 -9.69
N PRO A 370 17.60 -8.52 -10.00
CA PRO A 370 17.94 -8.84 -11.37
C PRO A 370 16.84 -9.66 -12.05
N ARG A 371 16.60 -9.38 -13.33
CA ARG A 371 15.60 -10.14 -14.11
C ARG A 371 16.04 -11.60 -14.24
N GLY A 372 15.14 -12.51 -13.89
CA GLY A 372 15.35 -13.95 -14.00
C GLY A 372 15.89 -14.62 -12.73
N ASP A 373 16.27 -13.84 -11.71
CA ASP A 373 16.62 -14.40 -10.41
C ASP A 373 15.37 -14.91 -9.68
N CYS A 374 15.49 -16.04 -8.99
CA CYS A 374 14.41 -16.61 -8.20
C CYS A 374 13.95 -15.62 -7.12
N THR A 375 12.67 -15.26 -7.16
CA THR A 375 12.10 -14.23 -6.29
C THR A 375 10.83 -14.66 -5.60
N ILE A 376 10.80 -14.50 -4.28
CA ILE A 376 9.61 -14.64 -3.44
C ILE A 376 9.05 -13.24 -3.18
N PHE A 377 7.86 -12.97 -3.70
CA PHE A 377 7.12 -11.76 -3.43
C PHE A 377 6.33 -11.88 -2.13
N LEU A 378 6.54 -10.93 -1.23
CA LEU A 378 5.86 -10.83 0.05
C LEU A 378 5.02 -9.56 0.08
N ALA A 379 3.72 -9.71 0.30
CA ALA A 379 2.81 -8.58 0.49
C ALA A 379 1.71 -9.00 1.45
N HIS A 380 1.14 -8.04 2.19
CA HIS A 380 0.12 -8.38 3.17
C HIS A 380 -1.15 -8.96 2.53
N SER A 381 -1.65 -8.36 1.45
CA SER A 381 -2.86 -8.77 0.74
C SER A 381 -2.53 -9.41 -0.62
N PRO A 382 -3.31 -10.38 -1.12
CA PRO A 382 -3.08 -11.02 -2.41
C PRO A 382 -3.51 -10.16 -3.62
N GLU A 383 -3.82 -8.88 -3.43
CA GLU A 383 -4.39 -8.01 -4.49
C GLU A 383 -3.44 -7.74 -5.66
N LEU A 384 -2.12 -7.86 -5.46
CA LEU A 384 -1.10 -7.55 -6.47
C LEU A 384 -0.76 -8.75 -7.38
N TYR A 385 -1.42 -9.90 -7.20
CA TYR A 385 -1.00 -11.17 -7.82
C TYR A 385 -0.83 -11.10 -9.35
N ARG A 386 -1.67 -10.33 -10.06
CA ARG A 386 -1.54 -10.15 -11.52
C ARG A 386 -0.44 -9.17 -11.93
N GLU A 387 -0.15 -8.20 -11.08
CA GLU A 387 0.85 -7.17 -11.37
C GLU A 387 2.28 -7.73 -11.23
N VAL A 388 2.45 -8.79 -10.43
CA VAL A 388 3.76 -9.38 -10.11
C VAL A 388 3.99 -10.79 -10.66
N CYS A 389 2.98 -11.43 -11.28
CA CYS A 389 3.10 -12.82 -11.77
C CYS A 389 4.21 -13.04 -12.78
N SER A 390 4.65 -11.99 -13.48
CA SER A 390 5.77 -12.03 -14.43
C SER A 390 7.13 -11.68 -13.82
N ARG A 391 7.18 -11.31 -12.54
CA ARG A 391 8.40 -10.84 -11.85
C ARG A 391 8.80 -11.71 -10.66
N ALA A 392 7.94 -12.62 -10.21
CA ALA A 392 8.18 -13.47 -9.04
C ALA A 392 7.77 -14.92 -9.29
N ASP A 393 8.39 -15.85 -8.56
CA ASP A 393 8.14 -17.28 -8.63
C ASP A 393 7.16 -17.76 -7.56
N LEU A 394 7.16 -17.08 -6.40
CA LEU A 394 6.28 -17.37 -5.26
C LEU A 394 5.69 -16.10 -4.66
N TYR A 395 4.37 -16.03 -4.52
CA TYR A 395 3.67 -14.97 -3.80
C TYR A 395 3.22 -15.49 -2.43
N LEU A 396 3.61 -14.81 -1.35
CA LEU A 396 3.10 -15.07 0.00
C LEU A 396 2.25 -13.89 0.49
N ALA A 397 1.02 -14.19 0.92
CA ALA A 397 0.06 -13.21 1.41
C ALA A 397 -0.72 -13.68 2.65
N GLY A 398 -1.34 -12.74 3.35
CA GLY A 398 -2.30 -12.97 4.43
C GLY A 398 -3.60 -12.19 4.20
N HIS A 399 -3.97 -11.30 5.13
CA HIS A 399 -5.06 -10.31 5.09
C HIS A 399 -6.48 -10.89 5.17
N THR A 400 -6.70 -11.99 4.45
CA THR A 400 -8.03 -12.54 4.20
C THR A 400 -8.58 -13.37 5.35
N HIS A 401 -7.70 -13.81 6.26
CA HIS A 401 -7.97 -14.79 7.32
C HIS A 401 -8.59 -16.12 6.84
N GLY A 402 -8.52 -16.45 5.55
CA GLY A 402 -9.33 -17.51 4.93
C GLY A 402 -10.85 -17.29 5.07
N GLY A 403 -11.22 -16.07 5.43
CA GLY A 403 -12.55 -15.59 5.79
C GLY A 403 -12.97 -15.81 7.23
N GLN A 404 -12.14 -16.46 8.07
CA GLN A 404 -12.31 -16.68 9.51
C GLN A 404 -13.52 -17.53 9.93
N ILE A 405 -14.67 -17.34 9.28
CA ILE A 405 -15.92 -18.06 9.43
C ILE A 405 -16.32 -18.57 8.05
N ARG A 406 -16.29 -19.90 7.88
CA ARG A 406 -16.72 -20.57 6.66
C ARG A 406 -17.97 -21.40 6.93
N ILE A 407 -18.95 -21.32 6.02
CA ILE A 407 -20.16 -22.12 6.06
C ILE A 407 -20.06 -23.19 4.97
N PRO A 408 -19.89 -24.48 5.30
CA PRO A 408 -19.94 -25.53 4.29
C PRO A 408 -21.36 -25.65 3.70
N PRO A 409 -21.53 -25.78 2.37
CA PRO A 409 -20.53 -25.72 1.29
C PRO A 409 -20.29 -24.31 0.71
N LEU A 410 -20.99 -23.28 1.20
CA LEU A 410 -20.97 -21.89 0.72
C LEU A 410 -19.58 -21.20 0.74
N GLY A 411 -18.68 -21.64 1.62
CA GLY A 411 -17.33 -21.09 1.77
C GLY A 411 -17.27 -19.90 2.74
N PRO A 412 -16.30 -18.97 2.58
CA PRO A 412 -16.11 -17.84 3.48
C PRO A 412 -17.28 -16.85 3.39
N VAL A 413 -17.75 -16.38 4.54
CA VAL A 413 -18.82 -15.36 4.61
C VAL A 413 -18.27 -14.02 4.11
N PHE A 414 -17.10 -13.61 4.61
CA PHE A 414 -16.38 -12.41 4.23
C PHE A 414 -14.90 -12.74 4.08
N THR A 415 -14.20 -12.10 3.14
CA THR A 415 -12.73 -12.21 2.99
C THR A 415 -12.02 -10.87 3.09
N HIS A 416 -12.79 -9.76 3.15
CA HIS A 416 -12.29 -8.38 3.21
C HIS A 416 -11.33 -7.96 2.09
N CYS A 417 -11.21 -8.76 1.04
CA CYS A 417 -10.27 -8.54 -0.04
C CYS A 417 -11.01 -8.33 -1.36
N LYS A 418 -10.47 -7.47 -2.25
CA LYS A 418 -11.03 -7.27 -3.60
C LYS A 418 -10.58 -8.33 -4.60
N ALA A 419 -9.56 -9.10 -4.25
CA ALA A 419 -9.08 -10.23 -5.05
C ALA A 419 -10.16 -11.34 -5.13
N PRO A 420 -10.17 -12.15 -6.20
CA PRO A 420 -11.13 -13.23 -6.32
C PRO A 420 -10.91 -14.29 -5.23
N ARG A 421 -12.00 -14.91 -4.75
CA ARG A 421 -11.96 -15.92 -3.66
C ARG A 421 -10.93 -17.04 -3.84
N ARG A 422 -10.58 -17.38 -5.10
CA ARG A 422 -9.57 -18.42 -5.41
C ARG A 422 -8.16 -18.10 -4.92
N VAL A 423 -7.83 -16.83 -4.72
CA VAL A 423 -6.53 -16.38 -4.18
C VAL A 423 -6.64 -15.91 -2.73
N CYS A 424 -7.77 -16.16 -2.06
CA CYS A 424 -8.00 -15.67 -0.69
C CYS A 424 -7.73 -16.72 0.39
N SER A 425 -7.24 -17.92 0.06
CA SER A 425 -6.90 -18.94 1.05
C SER A 425 -6.15 -20.09 0.39
N GLY A 426 -5.09 -20.56 1.03
CA GLY A 426 -4.32 -21.72 0.60
C GLY A 426 -3.52 -21.48 -0.69
N ARG A 427 -3.19 -22.57 -1.37
CA ARG A 427 -2.40 -22.58 -2.61
C ARG A 427 -3.20 -22.10 -3.81
N TRP A 428 -2.54 -21.34 -4.66
CA TRP A 428 -3.05 -20.93 -5.96
C TRP A 428 -1.90 -20.78 -6.95
N LEU A 429 -2.24 -20.64 -8.23
CA LEU A 429 -1.30 -20.45 -9.33
C LEU A 429 -1.82 -19.30 -10.18
N GLU A 430 -0.94 -18.38 -10.56
CA GLU A 430 -1.19 -17.36 -11.58
C GLU A 430 -0.07 -17.42 -12.61
N GLU A 431 -0.40 -17.80 -13.84
CA GLU A 431 0.60 -18.10 -14.87
C GLU A 431 1.62 -19.14 -14.37
N SER A 432 2.92 -18.80 -14.32
CA SER A 432 3.97 -19.65 -13.73
C SER A 432 4.24 -19.36 -12.25
N MET A 433 3.69 -18.26 -11.70
CA MET A 433 3.92 -17.87 -10.31
C MET A 433 3.03 -18.68 -9.37
N GLN A 434 3.65 -19.39 -8.44
CA GLN A 434 2.92 -20.01 -7.35
C GLN A 434 2.51 -18.98 -6.31
N GLY A 435 1.40 -19.22 -5.65
CA GLY A 435 0.92 -18.35 -4.59
C GLY A 435 0.39 -19.13 -3.39
N TYR A 436 0.56 -18.53 -2.22
CA TYR A 436 -0.01 -19.01 -0.98
C TYR A 436 -0.59 -17.86 -0.17
N THR A 437 -1.87 -17.96 0.16
CA THR A 437 -2.54 -16.99 1.03
C THR A 437 -2.88 -17.66 2.35
N SER A 438 -2.18 -17.25 3.41
CA SER A 438 -2.36 -17.76 4.75
C SER A 438 -3.73 -17.41 5.30
N ASN A 439 -4.32 -18.35 6.06
CA ASN A 439 -5.52 -18.10 6.85
C ASN A 439 -5.25 -17.21 8.07
N GLY A 440 -4.01 -16.77 8.28
CA GLY A 440 -3.59 -15.93 9.41
C GLY A 440 -3.48 -16.70 10.71
N VAL A 441 -2.63 -16.25 11.62
CA VAL A 441 -2.46 -16.88 12.94
C VAL A 441 -3.55 -16.43 13.91
N GLY A 442 -3.79 -15.12 13.96
CA GLY A 442 -4.69 -14.46 14.88
C GLY A 442 -6.12 -14.37 14.37
N VAL A 443 -6.81 -13.30 14.77
CA VAL A 443 -8.21 -13.03 14.39
C VAL A 443 -8.40 -11.53 14.22
N SER A 444 -9.28 -11.15 13.30
CA SER A 444 -9.68 -9.76 13.10
C SER A 444 -11.18 -9.60 13.36
N GLY A 445 -11.58 -8.42 13.82
CA GLY A 445 -12.96 -8.11 14.16
C GLY A 445 -13.48 -8.91 15.37
N VAL A 446 -14.25 -9.98 15.12
CA VAL A 446 -14.81 -10.85 16.16
C VAL A 446 -13.87 -12.02 16.41
N PRO A 447 -13.43 -12.30 17.65
CA PRO A 447 -12.37 -13.28 17.91
C PRO A 447 -12.89 -14.74 17.88
N VAL A 448 -13.50 -15.16 16.78
CA VAL A 448 -14.06 -16.50 16.61
C VAL A 448 -13.63 -17.09 15.27
N ARG A 449 -13.27 -18.37 15.25
CA ARG A 449 -13.01 -19.13 14.01
C ARG A 449 -13.94 -20.34 13.89
N PHE A 450 -14.48 -20.57 12.69
CA PHE A 450 -15.30 -21.75 12.36
C PHE A 450 -14.98 -22.26 10.96
N ASN A 451 -14.67 -23.56 10.85
CA ASN A 451 -14.31 -24.24 9.60
C ASN A 451 -13.16 -23.56 8.81
N CYS A 452 -12.31 -22.82 9.52
CA CYS A 452 -11.16 -22.08 8.99
C CYS A 452 -10.13 -21.88 10.10
N PRO A 453 -9.41 -22.95 10.49
CA PRO A 453 -8.37 -22.83 11.51
C PRO A 453 -7.34 -21.78 11.08
N GLY A 454 -6.80 -21.05 12.06
CA GLY A 454 -5.62 -20.23 11.82
C GLY A 454 -4.42 -21.14 11.54
N GLU A 455 -3.34 -20.59 11.01
CA GLU A 455 -2.16 -21.40 10.70
C GLU A 455 -0.84 -20.64 10.84
N ILE A 456 0.20 -21.38 11.20
CA ILE A 456 1.60 -21.05 10.88
C ILE A 456 2.05 -21.96 9.75
N VAL A 457 2.77 -21.43 8.77
CA VAL A 457 3.13 -22.17 7.56
C VAL A 457 4.63 -22.40 7.53
N VAL A 458 5.05 -23.63 7.27
CA VAL A 458 6.45 -23.96 7.02
C VAL A 458 6.58 -24.44 5.58
N LEU A 459 7.18 -23.59 4.75
CA LEU A 459 7.43 -23.86 3.34
C LEU A 459 8.83 -24.48 3.20
N THR A 460 8.94 -25.58 2.47
CA THR A 460 10.22 -26.12 2.02
C THR A 460 10.33 -25.91 0.52
N LEU A 461 11.32 -25.13 0.09
CA LEU A 461 11.56 -24.89 -1.33
C LEU A 461 12.21 -26.12 -1.97
N ARG A 462 11.79 -26.45 -3.19
CA ARG A 462 12.30 -27.58 -3.97
C ARG A 462 12.71 -27.12 -5.36
N CYS A 463 13.83 -27.64 -5.85
CA CYS A 463 14.19 -27.50 -7.26
C CYS A 463 13.29 -28.39 -8.13
N PRO A 464 13.12 -28.09 -9.43
CA PRO A 464 12.47 -29.00 -10.35
C PRO A 464 13.21 -30.34 -10.38
N PRO A 465 12.49 -31.47 -10.49
CA PRO A 465 13.15 -32.76 -10.67
C PRO A 465 14.00 -32.69 -11.94
N GLN A 466 15.32 -32.86 -11.78
CA GLN A 466 16.23 -32.95 -12.91
C GLN A 466 15.74 -34.10 -13.80
N THR A 467 15.22 -33.79 -14.99
CA THR A 467 15.04 -34.78 -16.04
C THR A 467 16.41 -35.35 -16.32
N ARG A 468 16.68 -36.55 -15.80
CA ARG A 468 17.77 -37.38 -16.29
C ARG A 468 17.53 -37.51 -17.79
N GLU A 469 18.33 -36.84 -18.60
CA GLU A 469 18.52 -37.27 -19.97
C GLU A 469 18.98 -38.72 -19.89
N THR A 470 18.04 -39.65 -20.11
CA THR A 470 18.36 -41.05 -20.30
C THR A 470 19.25 -41.09 -21.54
N GLY A 471 20.56 -41.22 -21.31
CA GLY A 471 21.51 -41.51 -22.36
C GLY A 471 20.95 -42.65 -23.20
N LYS A 472 20.71 -42.38 -24.49
CA LYS A 472 20.44 -43.44 -25.46
C LYS A 472 21.64 -44.38 -25.45
N PRO A 473 21.48 -45.68 -25.17
CA PRO A 473 22.51 -46.65 -25.46
C PRO A 473 22.44 -46.99 -26.96
N GLY A 474 23.54 -46.77 -27.68
CA GLY A 474 23.87 -47.53 -28.88
C GLY A 474 23.74 -46.79 -30.21
N THR A 475 24.90 -46.47 -30.79
CA THR A 475 25.27 -47.06 -32.08
C THR A 475 26.74 -47.42 -32.04
N ASN A 476 26.97 -48.71 -31.87
CA ASN A 476 28.24 -49.41 -32.07
C ASN A 476 28.65 -49.20 -33.53
N GLN A 477 29.70 -48.41 -33.82
CA GLN A 477 30.29 -48.37 -35.16
C GLN A 477 31.08 -49.66 -35.37
N ARG A 478 30.50 -50.56 -36.16
CA ARG A 478 31.18 -51.72 -36.73
C ARG A 478 32.25 -51.26 -37.72
N GLN A 479 33.48 -51.69 -37.46
CA GLN A 479 34.50 -52.00 -38.46
C GLN A 479 33.90 -52.84 -39.59
N THR A 480 34.09 -52.42 -40.84
CA THR A 480 34.26 -53.32 -41.97
C THR A 480 35.31 -52.76 -42.92
N ASP A 481 36.38 -53.54 -43.08
CA ASP A 481 37.45 -53.39 -44.05
C ASP A 481 36.95 -53.38 -45.50
N ALA A 482 37.53 -52.53 -46.33
CA ALA A 482 37.72 -52.80 -47.76
C ALA A 482 38.99 -52.09 -48.27
N ARG A 483 39.84 -52.89 -48.94
CA ARG A 483 41.19 -52.62 -49.44
C ARG A 483 41.27 -51.61 -50.61
N PRO A 484 42.48 -51.13 -50.96
CA PRO A 484 42.73 -49.92 -51.77
C PRO A 484 42.98 -50.21 -53.26
N PRO A 485 43.04 -49.19 -54.13
CA PRO A 485 43.79 -49.26 -55.38
C PRO A 485 45.20 -48.64 -55.25
N GLN A 486 46.10 -49.24 -56.02
CA GLN A 486 47.53 -49.07 -56.06
C GLN A 486 48.00 -47.82 -56.84
N THR A 487 49.18 -47.34 -56.41
CA THR A 487 50.32 -46.77 -57.18
C THR A 487 50.13 -45.53 -58.04
N HIS A 488 50.91 -44.49 -57.75
CA HIS A 488 52.07 -44.11 -58.56
C HIS A 488 53.06 -43.26 -57.75
N ALA A 489 54.34 -43.56 -57.94
CA ALA A 489 55.50 -42.85 -57.41
C ALA A 489 55.57 -41.42 -57.98
N ASP A 490 56.09 -40.44 -57.23
CA ASP A 490 57.44 -39.93 -57.52
C ASP A 490 57.98 -38.98 -56.44
N GLN A 491 59.29 -39.14 -56.21
CA GLN A 491 60.32 -38.20 -55.76
C GLN A 491 59.97 -36.93 -54.95
N GLY A 492 60.67 -36.82 -53.81
CA GLY A 492 61.72 -35.80 -53.75
C GLY A 492 61.64 -34.74 -52.64
N HIS A 493 62.75 -34.70 -51.90
CA HIS A 493 63.38 -33.53 -51.28
C HIS A 493 63.16 -33.21 -49.79
N LYS A 494 64.32 -33.26 -49.14
CA LYS A 494 64.69 -32.79 -47.80
C LYS A 494 64.46 -31.27 -47.66
N MET A 495 64.03 -30.88 -46.45
CA MET A 495 64.53 -29.82 -45.54
C MET A 495 65.25 -28.58 -46.12
N PRO A 496 65.13 -27.40 -45.49
CA PRO A 496 65.26 -27.17 -44.02
C PRO A 496 63.99 -26.78 -43.28
#